data_AF-A0A4Q1IQP6-F1
#
_entry.id   AF-A0A4Q1IQP6-F1
#
_cell.length_a   1.000
_cell.length_b   1.000
_cell.length_c   1.000
_cell.angle_alpha   90.00
_cell.angle_beta   90.00
_cell.angle_gamma   90.00
#
_symmetry.space_group_name_H-M   'P 1'
#
loop_
_entity.id
_entity.type
_entity.pdbx_description
1 polymer ?
#
loop_
_entity_poly.entity_id
_entity_poly.type
_entity_poly.pdbx_seq_one_letter_code
_entity_poly.pdbx_strand_id
1 'polypeptide(L)' 'MDPYKNQSFLKLALRFGLVFLVVVSIIKIVMSIFNTGSIQGMVNEYFSPETWQKFVVIQLVMSSIYGLFMAGYYKFIKKK' A
#
# COMPACT_ATOMS: atom_id res chain seq x y z
N MET A 1 -14.17 25.02 5.34
CA MET A 1 -12.69 24.94 5.26
C MET A 1 -12.29 23.51 4.97
N ASP A 2 -11.49 23.28 3.93
CA ASP A 2 -11.14 21.93 3.48
C ASP A 2 -10.01 21.34 4.35
N PRO A 3 -10.23 20.24 5.09
CA PRO A 3 -9.25 19.74 6.08
C PRO A 3 -7.95 19.20 5.46
N TYR A 4 -7.92 19.07 4.14
CA TYR A 4 -6.78 18.55 3.36
C TYR A 4 -5.78 19.64 2.94
N LYS A 5 -6.22 20.90 2.80
CA LYS A 5 -5.39 22.00 2.29
C LYS A 5 -4.37 22.50 3.33
N ASN A 6 -4.68 22.34 4.62
CA ASN A 6 -3.85 22.76 5.74
C ASN A 6 -2.95 21.65 6.32
N GLN A 7 -3.02 20.42 5.80
CA GLN A 7 -2.12 19.34 6.24
C GLN A 7 -0.85 19.30 5.40
N SER A 8 0.26 18.95 6.06
CA SER A 8 1.53 18.71 5.37
C SER A 8 1.36 17.62 4.31
N PHE A 9 1.95 17.85 3.13
CA PHE A 9 1.90 16.93 1.99
C PHE A 9 2.37 15.53 2.38
N LEU A 10 3.45 15.45 3.16
CA LEU A 10 3.99 14.18 3.65
C LEU A 10 3.01 13.45 4.57
N LYS A 11 2.29 14.18 5.44
CA LYS A 11 1.28 13.58 6.31
C LYS A 11 0.13 12.97 5.50
N LEU A 12 -0.25 13.65 4.42
CA LEU A 12 -1.29 13.19 3.53
C LEU A 12 -0.84 11.99 2.68
N ALA A 13 0.38 12.03 2.15
CA ALA A 13 0.97 10.94 1.38
C ALA A 13 1.12 9.68 2.23
N LEU A 14 1.56 9.84 3.48
CA LEU A 14 1.74 8.74 4.41
C LEU A 14 0.40 8.14 4.84
N ARG A 15 -0.66 8.95 5.02
CA ARG A 15 -2.01 8.44 5.25
C ARG A 15 -2.54 7.60 4.10
N PHE A 16 -2.48 8.13 2.87
CA PHE A 16 -2.97 7.40 1.69
C PHE A 16 -2.12 6.16 1.40
N GLY A 17 -0.80 6.27 1.55
CA GLY A 17 0.14 5.16 1.40
C GLY A 17 -0.10 4.06 2.44
N LEU A 18 -0.30 4.38 3.71
CA LEU A 18 -0.58 3.37 4.76
C LEU A 18 -1.89 2.63 4.50
N VAL A 19 -2.96 3.35 4.16
CA VAL A 19 -4.26 2.72 3.85
C VAL A 19 -4.12 1.78 2.66
N PHE A 20 -3.45 2.23 1.60
CA PHE A 20 -3.21 1.41 0.41
C PHE A 20 -2.34 0.18 0.73
N LEU A 21 -1.28 0.36 1.54
CA LEU A 21 -0.41 -0.74 1.98
C LEU A 21 -1.20 -1.84 2.67
N VAL A 22 -2.04 -1.47 3.65
CA VAL A 22 -2.86 -2.43 4.39
C VAL A 22 -3.84 -3.15 3.47
N VAL A 23 -4.56 -2.41 2.62
CA VAL A 23 -5.56 -2.98 1.71
C VAL A 23 -4.92 -3.94 0.71
N VAL A 24 -3.85 -3.53 0.02
CA VAL A 24 -3.17 -4.38 -0.96
C VAL A 24 -2.53 -5.60 -0.29
N SER A 25 -2.07 -5.48 0.96
CA SER A 25 -1.47 -6.61 1.70
C SER A 25 -2.52 -7.67 1.96
N ILE A 26 -3.69 -7.27 2.44
CA ILE A 26 -4.82 -8.16 2.69
C ILE A 26 -5.25 -8.84 1.39
N ILE A 27 -5.43 -8.07 0.31
CA ILE A 27 -5.85 -8.60 -0.99
C ILE A 27 -4.85 -9.66 -1.49
N LYS A 28 -3.55 -9.39 -1.41
CA LYS A 28 -2.51 -10.35 -1.83
C LYS A 28 -2.51 -11.63 -1.00
N ILE A 29 -2.62 -11.51 0.32
CA ILE A 29 -2.67 -12.68 1.22
C ILE A 29 -3.89 -13.55 0.87
N VAL A 30 -5.05 -12.92 0.71
CA VAL A 30 -6.30 -13.61 0.33
C VAL A 30 -6.16 -14.28 -1.03
N MET A 31 -5.67 -13.56 -2.05
CA MET A 31 -5.45 -14.13 -3.40
C MET A 31 -4.48 -15.32 -3.37
N SER A 32 -3.38 -15.24 -2.61
CA SER A 32 -2.43 -16.35 -2.53
C SER A 32 -3.01 -17.56 -1.82
N ILE A 33 -3.83 -17.39 -0.77
CA ILE A 33 -4.55 -18.50 -0.14
C ILE A 33 -5.50 -19.18 -1.15
N PHE A 34 -6.23 -18.40 -1.96
CA PHE A 34 -7.10 -18.95 -3.02
C PHE A 34 -6.31 -19.65 -4.12
N ASN A 35 -5.17 -19.09 -4.54
CA ASN A 35 -4.35 -19.65 -5.63
C ASN A 35 -3.59 -20.91 -5.22
N THR A 36 -3.06 -20.94 -4.00
CA THR A 36 -2.28 -22.09 -3.49
C THR A 36 -3.13 -23.11 -2.75
N GLY A 37 -4.42 -22.82 -2.52
CA GLY A 37 -5.38 -23.68 -1.83
C GLY A 37 -5.06 -23.92 -0.35
N SER A 38 -4.07 -23.23 0.22
CA SER A 38 -3.64 -23.45 1.61
C SER A 38 -2.96 -22.22 2.21
N ILE A 39 -3.03 -22.10 3.53
CA ILE A 39 -2.30 -21.07 4.28
C ILE A 39 -0.78 -21.31 4.20
N GLN A 40 -0.36 -22.59 4.16
CA GLN A 40 1.06 -22.95 3.99
C GLN A 40 1.63 -22.52 2.64
N GLY A 41 0.85 -22.61 1.56
CA GLY A 41 1.25 -22.12 0.24
C GLY A 41 1.53 -20.63 0.25
N MET A 42 0.68 -19.84 0.91
CA MET A 42 0.88 -18.40 1.08
C MET A 42 2.13 -18.05 1.89
N VAL A 43 2.44 -18.81 2.95
CA VAL A 43 3.68 -18.63 3.73
C VAL A 43 4.90 -18.93 2.88
N ASN A 44 4.89 -20.00 2.09
CA ASN A 44 6.01 -20.33 1.21
C ASN A 44 6.18 -19.30 0.07
N GLU A 45 5.07 -18.75 -0.45
CA GLU A 45 5.10 -17.80 -1.55
C GLU A 45 5.63 -16.43 -1.11
N TYR A 46 5.13 -15.89 0.00
CA TYR A 46 5.42 -14.50 0.41
C TYR A 46 6.21 -14.35 1.71
N PHE A 47 6.29 -15.36 2.56
CA PHE A 47 6.95 -15.29 3.86
C PHE A 47 8.16 -16.23 3.98
N SER A 48 8.63 -16.81 2.87
CA SER A 48 9.89 -17.55 2.86
C SER A 48 11.07 -16.59 3.08
N PRO A 49 12.21 -17.06 3.64
CA PRO A 49 13.41 -16.25 3.87
C PRO A 49 13.93 -15.51 2.62
N GLU A 50 13.61 -16.01 1.44
CA GLU A 50 14.07 -15.48 0.15
C GLU A 50 13.08 -14.48 -0.47
N THR A 51 11.78 -14.61 -0.15
CA THR A 51 10.70 -13.83 -0.79
C THR A 51 10.09 -12.75 0.09
N TRP A 52 10.18 -12.87 1.42
CA TRP A 52 9.59 -11.90 2.35
C TRP A 52 10.09 -10.46 2.12
N GLN A 53 11.39 -10.30 1.89
CA GLN A 53 11.97 -8.98 1.66
C GLN A 53 11.44 -8.38 0.36
N LYS A 54 11.34 -9.17 -0.71
CA LYS A 54 10.77 -8.73 -1.99
C LYS A 54 9.31 -8.33 -1.84
N PHE A 55 8.53 -9.11 -1.09
CA PHE A 55 7.14 -8.82 -0.80
C PHE A 55 6.99 -7.46 -0.12
N VAL A 56 7.74 -7.22 0.96
CA VAL A 56 7.70 -5.97 1.72
C VAL A 56 8.19 -4.78 0.89
N VAL A 57 9.28 -4.92 0.14
CA VAL A 57 9.85 -3.84 -0.69
C VAL A 57 8.88 -3.42 -1.80
N ILE A 58 8.31 -4.38 -2.54
CA ILE A 58 7.31 -4.08 -3.57
C ILE A 58 6.11 -3.36 -2.96
N GLN A 59 5.65 -3.82 -1.80
CA GLN A 59 4.51 -3.23 -1.12
C GLN A 59 4.79 -1.79 -0.71
N LEU A 60 5.96 -1.53 -0.13
CA LEU A 60 6.38 -0.20 0.28
C LEU A 60 6.54 0.74 -0.91
N VAL A 61 7.15 0.28 -2.00
CA VAL A 61 7.35 1.08 -3.22
C VAL A 61 6.01 1.46 -3.84
N MET A 62 5.13 0.48 -4.08
CA MET A 62 3.79 0.74 -4.65
C MET A 62 2.96 1.65 -3.76
N SER A 63 2.98 1.44 -2.45
CA SER A 63 2.22 2.25 -1.50
C SER A 63 2.76 3.66 -1.37
N SER A 64 4.08 3.83 -1.44
CA SER A 64 4.72 5.15 -1.43
C SER A 64 4.39 5.93 -2.70
N ILE A 65 4.48 5.29 -3.86
CA ILE A 65 4.09 5.89 -5.15
C ILE A 65 2.61 6.30 -5.08
N TYR A 66 1.71 5.38 -4.72
CA TYR A 66 0.28 5.68 -4.61
C TYR A 66 -0.01 6.82 -3.63
N GLY A 67 0.61 6.79 -2.45
CA GLY A 67 0.48 7.83 -1.44
C GLY A 67 0.93 9.20 -1.95
N LEU A 68 2.07 9.28 -2.62
CA LEU A 68 2.60 10.51 -3.22
C LEU A 68 1.71 11.03 -4.34
N PHE A 69 1.23 10.15 -5.24
CA PHE A 69 0.30 10.51 -6.30
C PHE A 69 -1.03 11.04 -5.75
N MET A 70 -1.62 10.36 -4.76
CA MET A 70 -2.86 10.81 -4.13
C MET A 70 -2.67 12.11 -3.36
N ALA A 71 -1.58 12.26 -2.61
CA ALA A 71 -1.28 13.53 -1.96
C ALA A 71 -1.06 14.67 -2.96
N GLY A 72 -0.39 14.38 -4.08
CA GLY A 72 -0.19 15.33 -5.17
C GLY A 72 -1.51 15.72 -5.81
N TYR A 73 -2.36 14.74 -6.13
CA TYR A 73 -3.68 14.96 -6.67
C TYR A 73 -4.52 15.84 -5.74
N TYR A 74 -4.62 15.49 -4.45
CA TYR A 74 -5.44 16.24 -3.50
C TYR A 74 -4.91 17.65 -3.19
N LYS A 75 -3.59 17.87 -3.30
CA LYS A 75 -2.97 19.16 -2.98
C LYS A 75 -2.86 20.10 -4.19
N PHE A 76 -2.58 19.57 -5.38
CA PHE A 76 -2.26 20.36 -6.57
C PHE A 76 -3.33 20.30 -7.66
N ILE A 77 -4.04 19.18 -7.81
CA ILE A 77 -4.95 18.95 -8.94
C ILE A 77 -6.41 19.13 -8.54
N LYS A 78 -6.79 18.61 -7.37
CA LYS A 78 -8.14 18.74 -6.82
C LYS A 78 -8.35 20.20 -6.43
N LYS A 79 -8.87 20.97 -7.40
CA LYS A 79 -9.39 22.31 -7.16
C LYS A 79 -10.54 22.22 -6.17
N LYS A 80 -10.26 22.63 -4.93
CA LYS A 80 -11.23 23.23 -4.02
C LYS A 80 -10.78 24.65 -3.68
#